data_AF-Q0RHS6-F1
#
_entry.id   AF-Q0RHS6-F1
#
_cell.length_a   1.000
_cell.length_b   1.000
_cell.length_c   1.000
_cell.angle_alpha   90.00
_cell.angle_beta   90.00
_cell.angle_gamma   90.00
#
_symmetry.space_group_name_H-M   'P 1'
#
loop_
_entity.id
_entity.type
_entity.pdbx_description
1 polymer ?
#
loop_
_entity_poly.entity_id
_entity_poly.type
_entity_poly.pdbx_seq_one_letter_code
_entity_poly.pdbx_strand_id
1 'polypeptide(L)'
;MMVIVDFANPDRATAHVTVDETEPGHDAVALARRFRDAIPYAARVRLFRPGGSIDTDREGAPTPGEVLEDVVNRLLASRRVVRPASGGEESQTA
;
A
#
# COMPACT_ATOMS: atom_id res chain seq x y z
N MET A 1 -5.47 -5.96 0.21
CA MET A 1 -4.52 -5.81 1.34
C MET A 1 -5.07 -4.84 2.41
N MET A 2 -4.84 -5.07 3.71
CA MET A 2 -5.22 -4.10 4.78
C MET A 2 -3.98 -3.67 5.57
N VAL A 3 -3.86 -2.37 5.85
CA VAL A 3 -2.75 -1.76 6.59
C VAL A 3 -3.31 -0.98 7.77
N ILE A 4 -2.85 -1.29 8.98
CA ILE A 4 -3.14 -0.51 10.19
C ILE A 4 -1.85 0.16 10.63
N VAL A 5 -1.91 1.47 10.86
CA VAL A 5 -0.77 2.27 11.31
C VAL A 5 -1.13 2.93 12.63
N ASP A 6 -0.46 2.50 13.68
CA ASP A 6 -0.50 3.10 15.00
C ASP A 6 0.64 4.13 15.10
N PHE A 7 0.31 5.38 15.45
CA PHE A 7 1.29 6.48 15.49
C PHE A 7 1.92 6.61 16.88
N ALA A 8 3.18 7.04 16.92
CA ALA A 8 3.89 7.32 18.17
C ALA A 8 3.32 8.51 18.94
N ASN A 9 2.60 9.40 18.24
CA ASN A 9 1.97 10.56 18.85
C ASN A 9 0.59 10.19 19.42
N PRO A 10 0.37 10.29 20.75
CA PRO A 10 -0.92 9.96 21.37
C PRO A 10 -2.08 10.84 20.89
N ASP A 11 -1.80 12.05 20.38
CA ASP A 11 -2.82 12.93 19.78
C ASP A 11 -3.24 12.50 18.37
N ARG A 12 -2.54 11.54 17.75
CA ARG A 12 -2.92 10.99 16.43
C ARG A 12 -3.63 9.67 16.60
N ALA A 13 -4.90 9.65 16.20
CA ALA A 13 -5.68 8.41 16.11
C ALA A 13 -5.01 7.40 15.16
N THR A 14 -5.11 6.12 15.50
CA THR A 14 -4.71 5.00 14.64
C THR A 14 -5.38 5.12 13.27
N ALA A 15 -4.58 5.01 12.21
CA ALA A 15 -5.10 5.00 10.84
C ALA A 15 -5.35 3.56 10.37
N HIS A 16 -6.58 3.31 9.91
CA HIS A 16 -6.96 2.04 9.30
C HIS A 16 -7.15 2.29 7.81
N VAL A 17 -6.35 1.62 6.99
CA VAL A 17 -6.41 1.73 5.54
C VAL A 17 -6.65 0.35 4.95
N THR A 18 -7.82 0.17 4.33
CA THR A 18 -8.09 -0.99 3.49
C THR A 18 -7.74 -0.64 2.06
N VAL A 19 -6.80 -1.38 1.49
CA VAL A 19 -6.41 -1.29 0.08
C VAL A 19 -7.08 -2.43 -0.65
N ASP A 20 -8.16 -2.12 -1.36
CA ASP A 20 -8.68 -3.07 -2.32
C ASP A 20 -7.82 -3.03 -3.58
N GLU A 21 -7.19 -4.16 -3.91
CA GLU A 21 -6.28 -4.27 -5.06
C GLU A 21 -7.05 -4.57 -6.35
N THR A 22 -8.34 -4.86 -6.25
CA THR A 22 -9.24 -5.18 -7.37
C THR A 22 -10.11 -4.00 -7.80
N GLU A 23 -10.31 -3.02 -6.91
CA GLU A 23 -11.03 -1.79 -7.21
C GLU A 23 -10.08 -0.68 -7.71
N PRO A 24 -10.23 -0.23 -8.96
CA PRO A 24 -9.39 0.83 -9.54
C PRO A 24 -9.69 2.24 -8.98
N GLY A 25 -10.54 2.36 -7.95
CA GLY A 25 -11.00 3.63 -7.38
C GLY A 25 -10.04 4.29 -6.39
N HIS A 26 -9.08 3.54 -5.82
CA HIS A 26 -8.05 4.13 -4.97
C HIS A 26 -6.89 4.62 -5.82
N ASP A 27 -6.62 5.92 -5.82
CA ASP A 27 -5.41 6.48 -6.42
C ASP A 27 -4.20 5.95 -5.64
N ALA A 28 -3.60 4.87 -6.15
CA ALA A 28 -2.49 4.17 -5.52
C ALA A 28 -1.29 5.10 -5.28
N VAL A 29 -1.15 6.16 -6.08
CA VAL A 29 -0.11 7.18 -5.91
C VAL A 29 -0.44 8.10 -4.74
N ALA A 30 -1.68 8.56 -4.62
CA ALA A 30 -2.13 9.34 -3.48
C ALA A 30 -2.00 8.53 -2.18
N LEU A 31 -2.30 7.23 -2.22
CA LEU A 31 -2.16 6.36 -1.07
C LEU A 31 -0.70 6.09 -0.71
N ALA A 32 0.15 5.82 -1.70
CA ALA A 32 1.59 5.69 -1.51
C ALA A 32 2.20 6.96 -0.89
N ARG A 33 1.75 8.15 -1.31
CA ARG A 33 2.17 9.42 -0.68
C ARG A 33 1.77 9.47 0.79
N ARG A 34 0.51 9.18 1.12
CA ARG A 34 0.03 9.16 2.52
C ARG A 34 0.82 8.20 3.41
N PHE A 35 1.15 7.00 2.92
CA PHE A 35 1.98 6.07 3.67
C PHE A 35 3.42 6.57 3.84
N ARG A 36 4.00 7.20 2.81
CA ARG A 36 5.33 7.80 2.90
C ARG A 36 5.40 8.92 3.94
N ASP A 37 4.37 9.77 3.99
CA ASP A 37 4.24 10.82 5.01
C ASP A 37 4.06 10.26 6.43
N ALA A 38 3.54 9.03 6.56
CA ALA A 38 3.32 8.36 7.84
C ALA A 38 4.58 7.69 8.41
N ILE A 39 5.58 7.32 7.59
CA ILE A 39 6.81 6.62 7.99
C ILE A 39 7.48 7.21 9.25
N PRO A 40 7.80 8.52 9.31
CA PRO A 40 8.53 9.08 10.46
C PRO A 40 7.73 9.09 11.76
N TYR A 41 6.41 8.88 11.69
CA TYR A 41 5.51 8.96 12.84
C TYR A 41 4.93 7.60 13.25
N ALA A 42 5.19 6.55 12.46
CA ALA A 42 4.65 5.22 12.71
C ALA A 42 5.37 4.53 13.87
N ALA A 43 4.63 4.18 14.92
CA ALA A 43 5.14 3.40 16.04
C ALA A 43 4.96 1.90 15.82
N ARG A 44 3.83 1.49 15.23
CA ARG A 44 3.52 0.10 14.92
C ARG A 44 2.72 0.01 13.64
N VAL A 45 3.01 -1.01 12.84
CA VAL A 45 2.29 -1.31 11.61
C VAL A 45 1.83 -2.76 11.63
N ARG A 46 0.57 -2.98 11.29
CA ARG A 46 0.01 -4.31 11.06
C ARG A 46 -0.44 -4.40 9.61
N LEU A 47 0.21 -5.28 8.86
CA LEU A 47 -0.07 -5.53 7.45
C LEU A 47 -0.72 -6.89 7.28
N PHE A 48 -1.90 -6.91 6.66
CA PHE A 48 -2.63 -8.13 6.33
C PHE A 48 -2.68 -8.28 4.81
N ARG A 49 -2.10 -9.36 4.29
CA ARG A 49 -2.04 -9.65 2.86
C ARG A 49 -2.33 -11.13 2.58
N PRO A 50 -2.71 -11.49 1.34
CA PRO A 50 -2.80 -12.88 0.94
C PRO A 50 -1.45 -13.57 1.18
N GLY A 51 -1.44 -14.65 1.96
CA GLY A 51 -0.22 -15.37 2.32
C GLY A 51 0.42 -15.00 3.66
N GLY A 52 -0.16 -14.06 4.43
CA GLY A 52 0.22 -13.85 5.83
C GLY A 52 0.03 -12.43 6.35
N SER A 53 0.30 -12.26 7.65
CA SER A 53 0.27 -10.97 8.33
C SER A 53 1.63 -10.60 8.92
N ILE A 54 2.01 -9.34 8.83
CA ILE A 54 3.19 -8.77 9.50
C ILE A 54 2.70 -7.84 10.60
N ASP A 55 3.33 -7.93 11.77
CA ASP A 55 3.09 -7.05 12.92
C ASP A 55 4.44 -6.61 13.47
N THR A 56 4.73 -5.31 13.38
CA THR A 56 6.08 -4.77 13.70
C THR A 56 6.36 -4.68 15.19
N ASP A 57 5.39 -5.00 16.03
CA ASP A 57 5.54 -5.10 17.49
C ASP A 57 6.15 -6.45 17.93
N ARG A 58 6.29 -7.40 16.99
CA ARG A 58 6.86 -8.72 17.27
C ARG A 58 8.39 -8.67 17.24
N GLU A 59 9.01 -9.47 18.12
CA GLU A 59 10.45 -9.65 18.13
C GLU A 59 10.96 -10.20 16.78
N GLY A 60 12.01 -9.57 16.25
CA GLY A 60 12.57 -9.92 14.93
C GLY A 60 11.74 -9.49 13.72
N ALA A 61 10.64 -8.73 13.93
CA ALA A 61 9.88 -8.16 12.83
C ALA A 61 10.62 -6.97 12.18
N PRO A 62 10.33 -6.66 10.90
CA PRO A 62 10.82 -5.44 10.27
C PRO A 62 10.28 -4.21 11.00
N THR A 63 10.99 -3.09 10.88
CA THR A 63 10.55 -1.82 11.45
C THR A 63 9.26 -1.32 10.79
N PRO A 64 8.45 -0.49 11.49
CA PRO A 64 7.29 0.18 10.89
C PRO A 64 7.59 0.88 9.57
N GLY A 65 8.75 1.55 9.48
CA GLY A 65 9.21 2.22 8.27
C GLY A 65 9.42 1.26 7.10
N GLU A 66 10.15 0.17 7.32
CA GLU A 66 10.42 -0.85 6.29
C GLU A 66 9.14 -1.47 5.73
N VAL A 67 8.16 -1.76 6.60
CA VAL A 67 6.86 -2.31 6.16
C VAL A 67 6.10 -1.29 5.32
N LEU A 68 6.06 -0.02 5.73
CA LEU A 68 5.40 1.04 4.96
C LEU A 68 6.11 1.30 3.63
N GLU A 69 7.44 1.22 3.58
CA GLU A 69 8.21 1.33 2.33
C GLU A 69 7.90 0.17 1.36
N ASP A 70 7.81 -1.09 1.84
CA ASP A 70 7.36 -2.24 1.03
C ASP A 70 5.95 -1.98 0.46
N VAL A 71 5.01 -1.50 1.28
CA VAL A 71 3.65 -1.15 0.85
C VAL A 71 3.65 -0.06 -0.22
N VAL A 72 4.41 1.02 -0.02
CA VAL A 72 4.55 2.11 -0.99
C VAL A 72 5.09 1.58 -2.32
N ASN A 73 6.14 0.77 -2.29
CA ASN A 73 6.74 0.20 -3.49
C ASN A 73 5.76 -0.72 -4.22
N ARG A 74 4.98 -1.53 -3.50
CA ARG A 74 3.94 -2.39 -4.10
C ARG A 74 2.83 -1.58 -4.76
N LEU A 75 2.31 -0.56 -4.08
CA LEU A 75 1.27 0.32 -4.63
C LEU A 75 1.73 0.99 -5.94
N LEU A 76 2.98 1.47 -5.96
CA LEU A 76 3.57 2.07 -7.16
C LEU A 76 3.84 1.04 -8.26
N ALA A 77 4.18 -0.20 -7.92
CA ALA A 77 4.38 -1.29 -8.87
C ALA A 77 3.07 -1.76 -9.52
N SER A 78 1.97 -1.85 -8.75
CA SER A 78 0.65 -2.25 -9.27
C SER A 78 0.12 -1.29 -10.34
N ARG A 79 0.45 0.01 -10.26
CA ARG A 79 0.18 0.99 -11.34
C ARG A 79 0.80 0.58 -12.69
N ARG A 80 1.97 -0.04 -12.66
CA ARG A 80 2.72 -0.39 -13.87
C ARG A 80 2.08 -1.54 -14.64
N VAL A 81 1.31 -2.39 -13.94
CA VAL A 81 0.59 -3.53 -14.52
C VAL A 81 -0.76 -3.09 -15.10
N VAL A 82 -1.44 -2.12 -14.47
CA VAL A 82 -2.72 -1.56 -14.95
C VAL A 82 -2.49 -0.34 -15.85
N ARG A 83 -1.56 -0.43 -16.81
CA ARG A 83 -1.62 0.42 -18.00
C ARG A 83 -2.43 -0.40 -19.02
N PRO A 84 -3.69 -0.04 -19.35
CA PRO A 84 -4.30 -0.63 -20.52
C PRO A 84 -3.35 -0.30 -21.69
N ALA A 85 -2.99 -1.31 -22.46
CA ALA A 85 -2.47 -1.09 -23.79
C ALA A 85 -3.53 -0.25 -24.51
N SER A 86 -3.31 1.06 -24.59
CA SER A 86 -4.05 1.93 -25.50
C SER A 86 -3.91 1.29 -26.88
N GLY A 87 -5.04 0.93 -27.48
CA GLY A 87 -5.10 0.15 -28.71
C GLY A 87 -4.45 0.85 -29.91
N GLY A 88 -3.92 0.03 -30.81
CA GLY A 88 -4.23 0.15 -32.23
C GLY A 88 -5.10 -1.08 -32.53
N GLU A 89 -6.40 -0.90 -32.67
CA GLU A 89 -7.07 -0.62 -33.95
C GLU A 89 -7.15 -1.87 -34.82
N GLU A 90 -8.40 -2.21 -35.04
CA GLU A 90 -8.95 -3.29 -35.82
C GLU A 90 -8.68 -3.12 -37.31
N SER A 91 -9.09 -4.14 -38.06
CA SER A 91 -9.23 -4.18 -39.52
C SER A 91 -7.99 -4.61 -40.31
N GLN A 92 -7.89 -5.93 -40.53
CA GLN A 92 -7.63 -6.41 -41.89
C GLN A 92 -8.61 -7.53 -42.23
N THR A 93 -9.76 -7.12 -42.75
CA THR A 93 -10.65 -7.92 -43.58
C THR A 93 -10.13 -7.93 -45.02
N ALA A 94 -10.26 -9.11 -45.65
CA ALA A 94 -10.09 -9.46 -47.07
C ALA A 94 -8.66 -9.72 -47.56
#